data_AF-W6YNS8-F1
#
_entry.id   AF-W6YNS8-F1
#
_cell.length_a   1.000
_cell.length_b   1.000
_cell.length_c   1.000
_cell.angle_alpha   90.00
_cell.angle_beta   90.00
_cell.angle_gamma   90.00
#
_symmetry.space_group_name_H-M   'P 1'
#
loop_
_entity.id
_entity.type
_entity.pdbx_description
1 polymer ?
#
loop_
_entity_poly.entity_id
_entity_poly.type
_entity_poly.pdbx_seq_one_letter_code
_entity_poly.pdbx_strand_id
1 'polypeptide(L)' 'MKFTIVATIISMAAVAIAAPIASEQVAARQNHGMCVKSDANGEITQIPNC' A
#
# COMPACT_ATOMS: atom_id res chain seq x y z
N MET A 1 18.88 -24.21 17.58
CA MET A 1 19.52 -23.54 16.42
C MET A 1 18.72 -23.73 15.13
N LYS A 2 18.52 -24.95 14.61
CA LYS A 2 17.75 -25.19 13.37
C LYS A 2 16.30 -24.66 13.43
N PHE A 3 15.62 -24.85 14.55
CA PHE A 3 14.24 -24.40 14.74
C PHE A 3 14.11 -22.87 14.69
N THR A 4 15.08 -22.16 15.28
CA THR A 4 15.13 -20.70 15.29
C THR A 4 15.20 -20.13 13.88
N ILE A 5 16.04 -20.72 13.02
CA ILE A 5 16.20 -20.33 11.61
C ILE A 5 14.90 -20.51 10.84
N VAL A 6 14.22 -21.64 11.02
CA VAL A 6 12.93 -21.91 10.37
C VAL A 6 11.88 -20.88 10.78
N ALA A 7 11.80 -20.56 12.07
CA ALA A 7 10.88 -19.53 12.56
C ALA A 7 11.19 -18.14 11.99
N THR A 8 12.47 -17.80 11.79
CA THR A 8 12.86 -16.50 11.21
C THR A 8 12.41 -16.41 9.76
N ILE A 9 12.62 -17.46 8.97
CA ILE A 9 12.23 -17.50 7.56
C ILE A 9 10.71 -17.40 7.41
N ILE A 10 9.95 -18.14 8.23
CA ILE A 10 8.48 -18.09 8.22
C ILE A 10 7.97 -16.70 8.61
N SER A 11 8.58 -16.06 9.61
CA SER A 11 8.20 -14.72 10.05
C SER A 11 8.47 -13.66 8.97
N MET A 12 9.61 -13.73 8.28
CA MET A 12 9.90 -12.82 7.15
C MET A 12 8.97 -13.07 5.95
N ALA A 13 8.62 -14.32 5.66
CA ALA A 13 7.66 -14.66 4.62
C ALA A 13 6.26 -14.10 4.93
N ALA A 14 5.81 -14.16 6.18
CA ALA A 14 4.54 -13.58 6.60
C ALA A 14 4.50 -12.05 6.39
N VAL A 15 5.59 -11.35 6.68
CA VAL A 15 5.70 -9.90 6.43
C VAL A 15 5.70 -9.60 4.93
N ALA A 16 6.35 -10.42 4.10
CA ALA A 16 6.34 -10.24 2.65
C ALA A 16 4.94 -10.43 2.03
N ILE A 17 4.12 -11.33 2.59
CA ILE A 17 2.75 -11.60 2.11
C ILE A 17 1.75 -10.58 2.67
N ALA A 18 1.95 -10.12 3.90
CA ALA A 18 1.08 -9.16 4.57
C ALA A 18 1.44 -7.69 4.29
N ALA A 19 2.63 -7.42 3.76
CA ALA A 19 2.96 -6.11 3.23
C ALA A 19 1.90 -5.76 2.18
N PRO A 20 1.29 -4.56 2.24
CA PRO A 20 0.40 -4.13 1.19
C PRO A 20 1.24 -4.09 -0.09
N ILE A 21 1.08 -5.11 -0.95
CA ILE A 21 1.26 -4.92 -2.38
C ILE A 21 0.50 -3.65 -2.69
N ALA A 22 1.14 -2.69 -3.37
CA ALA A 22 0.52 -1.44 -3.77
C ALA A 22 -0.78 -1.76 -4.52
N SER A 23 -1.88 -1.91 -3.78
CA SER A 23 -3.17 -2.16 -4.34
C SER A 23 -3.57 -0.85 -5.00
N GLU A 24 -4.34 -0.90 -6.07
CA GLU A 24 -4.78 0.32 -6.77
C GLU A 24 -5.44 1.31 -5.80
N GLN A 25 -6.08 0.81 -4.74
CA GLN A 25 -6.67 1.60 -3.67
C GLN A 25 -5.63 2.34 -2.80
N VAL A 26 -4.47 1.74 -2.53
CA VAL A 26 -3.38 2.40 -1.79
C VAL A 26 -2.70 3.43 -2.69
N ALA A 27 -2.45 3.09 -3.96
CA ALA A 27 -1.86 4.01 -4.94
C ALA A 27 -2.72 5.27 -5.13
N ALA A 28 -4.05 5.13 -5.23
CA ALA A 28 -4.99 6.26 -5.34
C ALA A 28 -4.98 7.18 -4.09
N ARG A 29 -4.55 6.67 -2.93
CA ARG A 29 -4.47 7.42 -1.67
C ARG A 29 -3.09 8.00 -1.38
N GLN A 30 -2.10 7.73 -2.23
CA GLN A 30 -0.78 8.38 -2.17
C GLN A 30 -0.75 9.67 -2.99
N ASN A 31 -1.85 10.43 -2.99
CA ASN A 31 -2.00 11.69 -3.70
C ASN A 31 -1.30 12.88 -3.02
N HIS A 32 -0.35 12.61 -2.11
CA HIS A 32 0.38 13.65 -1.39
C HIS A 32 1.24 14.47 -2.36
N GLY A 33 1.04 15.79 -2.40
CA GLY A 33 1.72 16.69 -3.32
C GLY A 33 1.13 16.77 -4.73
N MET A 34 -0.01 16.11 -4.97
CA MET A 34 -0.72 16.13 -6.26
C MET A 34 -2.01 16.95 -6.12
N CYS A 35 -2.49 17.58 -7.20
CA CYS A 35 -3.85 18.10 -7.15
C CYS A 35 -4.86 16.98 -7.16
N VAL A 36 -5.90 17.18 -6.39
CA VAL A 36 -6.99 16.23 -6.23
C VAL A 36 -8.30 16.98 -6.27
N LYS A 37 -9.34 16.28 -6.70
CA LYS A 37 -10.72 16.75 -6.61
C LYS A 37 -11.60 15.70 -5.96
N SER A 38 -12.58 16.17 -5.20
CA SER A 38 -13.69 15.34 -4.72
C SER A 38 -14.85 15.44 -5.70
N ASP A 39 -15.53 14.33 -5.95
CA ASP A 39 -16.86 14.36 -6.55
C ASP A 39 -17.96 14.62 -5.49
N ALA A 40 -19.23 14.61 -5.92
CA ALA A 40 -20.38 14.81 -5.03
C ALA A 40 -20.63 13.66 -4.04
N ASN A 41 -20.02 12.49 -4.28
CA ASN A 41 -20.12 11.30 -3.44
C ASN A 41 -18.92 11.17 -2.47
N GLY A 42 -17.97 12.12 -2.51
CA GLY A 42 -16.77 12.12 -1.67
C GLY A 42 -15.60 11.30 -2.23
N GLU A 43 -15.68 10.84 -3.48
CA GLU A 43 -14.60 10.11 -4.13
C GLU A 43 -13.48 11.07 -4.57
N ILE A 44 -12.26 10.79 -4.12
CA ILE A 44 -11.09 11.61 -4.42
C ILE A 44 -10.39 11.07 -5.67
N THR A 45 -10.30 11.90 -6.71
CA THR A 45 -9.58 11.59 -7.95
C THR A 45 -8.38 12.54 -8.13
N GLN A 46 -7.26 11.99 -8.59
CA GLN A 46 -6.04 12.74 -8.87
C GLN A 46 -6.16 13.49 -10.20
N ILE A 47 -5.71 14.74 -10.24
CA ILE A 47 -5.61 15.56 -11.45
C ILE A 47 -4.14 15.59 -11.89
N PRO A 48 -3.76 14.93 -12.99
CA PRO A 48 -2.40 14.98 -13.50
C PRO A 48 -2.08 16.38 -14.08
N ASN A 49 -0.87 16.89 -13.79
CA ASN A 49 -0.31 18.13 -14.37
C ASN A 49 -1.12 19.41 -14.15
N CYS A 50 -1.72 19.53 -12.98
CA CYS A 50 -1.81 20.83 -12.34
C CYS A 50 -0.42 21.22 -11.76
#